data_AF-A0A6M7VCK5-F1
#
_entry.id   AF-A0A6M7VCK5-F1
#
_cell.length_a   1.000
_cell.length_b   1.000
_cell.length_c   1.000
_cell.angle_alpha   90.00
_cell.angle_beta   90.00
_cell.angle_gamma   90.00
#
_symmetry.space_group_name_H-M   'P 1'
#
loop_
_entity.id
_entity.type
_entity.pdbx_description
1 polymer ?
#
loop_
_entity_poly.entity_id
_entity_poly.type
_entity_poly.pdbx_seq_one_letter_code
_entity_poly.pdbx_strand_id
1 'polypeptide(L)'
;MRSKAASSYRVDRQPWQTDGIWFKDLTMGKRRPAHCALCGELRLVTREHVVPRGLYPATKAESRFQRIVIPTCKTCNNGTSDDDAHFRNVITVAGDANAAVKELWEGPIGRSLDHRWSQAGD
;
A
#
# COMPACT_ATOMS: atom_id res chain seq x y z
N MET A 1 58.40 -8.57 -15.71
CA MET A 1 57.93 -7.21 -16.07
C MET A 1 56.40 -7.23 -16.22
N ARG A 2 55.73 -6.45 -15.36
CA ARG A 2 54.32 -5.99 -15.36
C ARG A 2 53.21 -6.98 -15.76
N SER A 3 52.62 -7.54 -14.72
CA SER A 3 51.20 -7.92 -14.64
C SER A 3 50.27 -6.74 -15.01
N LYS A 4 49.23 -6.99 -15.79
CA LYS A 4 48.07 -6.09 -15.91
C LYS A 4 46.97 -6.63 -15.01
N ALA A 5 46.68 -5.89 -13.95
CA ALA A 5 45.58 -6.14 -13.05
C ALA A 5 44.24 -5.86 -13.76
N ALA A 6 43.31 -6.81 -13.71
CA ALA A 6 41.91 -6.56 -14.04
C ALA A 6 41.29 -5.75 -12.89
N SER A 7 40.84 -4.54 -13.20
CA SER A 7 40.11 -3.68 -12.28
C SER A 7 38.74 -4.29 -12.02
N SER A 8 38.55 -4.82 -10.81
CA SER A 8 37.24 -5.26 -10.34
C SER A 8 36.42 -4.01 -9.99
N TYR A 9 35.44 -3.70 -10.83
CA TYR A 9 34.38 -2.77 -10.45
C TYR A 9 33.61 -3.40 -9.27
N ARG A 10 33.82 -2.85 -8.06
CA ARG A 10 32.95 -3.15 -6.92
C ARG A 10 31.59 -2.56 -7.23
N VAL A 11 30.60 -3.43 -7.40
CA VAL A 11 29.20 -3.02 -7.38
C VAL A 11 28.88 -2.76 -5.91
N ASP A 12 28.92 -1.49 -5.51
CA ASP A 12 28.46 -1.07 -4.20
C ASP A 12 26.98 -1.48 -4.06
N ARG A 13 26.69 -2.24 -3.00
CA ARG A 13 25.35 -2.79 -2.72
C ARG A 13 24.36 -1.63 -2.56
N GLN A 14 23.21 -1.73 -3.24
CA GLN A 14 22.17 -0.71 -3.14
C GLN A 14 21.49 -0.75 -1.75
N PRO A 15 21.13 0.40 -1.16
CA PRO A 15 20.81 0.53 0.28
C PRO A 15 19.56 -0.22 0.77
N TRP A 16 18.76 -0.81 -0.12
CA TRP A 16 17.55 -1.56 0.25
C TRP A 16 17.79 -3.07 0.40
N GLN A 17 19.00 -3.56 0.19
CA GLN A 17 19.39 -4.94 0.52
C GLN A 17 19.85 -5.02 1.98
N THR A 18 18.94 -4.86 2.93
CA THR A 18 19.19 -5.24 4.32
C THR A 18 18.90 -6.73 4.52
N ASP A 19 19.95 -7.48 4.81
CA ASP A 19 20.02 -8.68 5.66
C ASP A 19 18.72 -9.48 5.83
N GLY A 20 18.33 -10.24 4.81
CA GLY A 20 17.55 -11.47 4.99
C GLY A 20 16.15 -11.35 5.63
N ILE A 21 15.50 -10.19 5.61
CA ILE A 21 14.15 -10.03 6.17
C ILE A 21 13.11 -10.43 5.13
N TRP A 22 12.76 -11.72 5.10
CA TRP A 22 11.73 -12.25 4.24
C TRP A 22 10.34 -11.67 4.59
N PHE A 23 9.59 -11.22 3.57
CA PHE A 23 8.21 -10.70 3.63
C PHE A 23 7.18 -11.59 4.37
N LYS A 24 7.54 -12.84 4.73
CA LYS A 24 6.65 -13.84 5.34
C LYS A 24 6.37 -13.60 6.83
N ASP A 25 7.13 -12.74 7.50
CA ASP A 25 7.13 -12.56 8.96
C ASP A 25 6.09 -11.57 9.53
N LEU A 26 5.25 -10.99 8.67
CA LEU A 26 4.23 -10.00 9.04
C LEU A 26 2.85 -10.61 9.31
N THR A 27 2.75 -11.93 9.48
CA THR A 27 1.47 -12.64 9.55
C THR A 27 0.76 -12.53 10.89
N MET A 28 1.40 -12.29 12.04
CA MET A 28 0.68 -12.06 13.30
C MET A 28 1.46 -11.18 14.30
N GLY A 29 0.87 -10.03 14.64
CA GLY A 29 0.88 -9.46 16.01
C GLY A 29 2.04 -8.56 16.46
N LYS A 30 3.27 -8.67 15.95
CA LYS A 30 4.38 -7.83 16.46
C LYS A 30 4.77 -6.73 15.47
N ARG A 31 4.40 -5.49 15.78
CA ARG A 31 4.92 -4.29 15.09
C ARG A 31 6.44 -4.26 15.29
N ARG A 32 7.19 -4.22 14.19
CA ARG A 32 8.65 -4.15 14.23
C ARG A 32 9.10 -2.72 13.90
N PRO A 33 10.21 -2.23 14.46
CA PRO A 33 10.84 -1.01 13.98
C PRO A 33 11.35 -1.21 12.54
N ALA A 34 11.02 -0.30 11.65
CA ALA A 34 11.56 -0.22 10.29
C ALA A 34 11.48 1.22 9.78
N HIS A 35 12.19 1.55 8.71
CA HIS A 35 12.00 2.82 8.03
C HIS A 35 10.61 2.86 7.37
N CYS A 36 9.83 3.90 7.67
CA CYS A 36 8.56 4.13 7.01
C CYS A 36 8.82 4.40 5.52
N ALA A 37 8.16 3.64 4.65
CA ALA A 37 8.31 3.80 3.20
C ALA A 37 7.78 5.15 2.65
N LEU A 38 7.00 5.90 3.44
CA LEU A 38 6.43 7.19 3.04
C LEU A 38 7.23 8.38 3.60
N CYS A 39 7.48 8.45 4.91
CA CYS A 39 8.24 9.57 5.51
C CYS A 39 9.73 9.29 5.70
N GLY A 40 10.20 8.06 5.50
CA GLY A 40 11.60 7.67 5.66
C GLY A 40 12.07 7.45 7.11
N GLU A 41 11.29 7.85 8.12
CA GLU A 41 11.73 7.75 9.52
C GLU A 41 11.69 6.33 10.08
N LEU A 42 12.65 6.00 10.95
CA LEU A 42 12.66 4.76 11.71
C LEU A 42 11.57 4.78 12.80
N ARG A 43 10.50 4.01 12.60
CA ARG A 43 9.34 3.96 13.50
C ARG A 43 8.80 2.54 13.64
N LEU A 44 7.91 2.31 14.60
CA LEU A 44 7.08 1.11 14.59
C LEU A 44 6.16 1.16 13.36
N VAL A 45 6.26 0.16 12.50
CA VAL A 45 5.52 0.12 11.23
C VAL A 45 4.29 -0.78 11.27
N THR A 46 3.28 -0.38 10.51
CA THR A 46 2.12 -1.13 10.05
C THR A 46 2.30 -1.52 8.57
N ARG A 47 1.26 -2.10 7.97
CA ARG A 47 1.24 -2.46 6.54
C ARG A 47 0.25 -1.56 5.83
N GLU A 48 0.74 -0.76 4.90
CA GLU A 48 -0.11 0.01 3.99
C GLU A 48 -0.16 -0.65 2.61
N HIS A 49 -1.30 -0.57 1.93
CA HIS A 49 -1.39 -1.01 0.54
C HIS A 49 -0.94 0.13 -0.38
N VAL A 50 -0.10 -0.18 -1.36
CA VAL A 50 0.33 0.83 -2.35
C VAL A 50 -0.85 1.26 -3.24
N VAL A 51 -1.69 0.30 -3.61
CA VAL A 51 -2.99 0.58 -4.25
C VAL A 51 -4.06 0.45 -3.18
N PRO A 52 -4.90 1.48 -2.95
CA PRO A 52 -5.85 1.51 -1.84
C PRO A 52 -6.66 0.22 -1.72
N ARG A 53 -6.71 -0.35 -0.52
CA ARG A 53 -7.39 -1.64 -0.28
C ARG A 53 -8.85 -1.61 -0.74
N GLY A 54 -9.49 -0.45 -0.64
CA GLY A 54 -10.88 -0.21 -1.03
C GLY A 54 -11.16 -0.33 -2.54
N LEU A 55 -10.14 -0.44 -3.39
CA LEU A 55 -10.30 -0.70 -4.82
C LEU A 55 -10.40 -2.18 -5.17
N TYR A 56 -10.13 -3.09 -4.23
CA TYR A 56 -10.25 -4.53 -4.47
C TYR A 56 -11.64 -5.01 -4.06
N PRO A 57 -12.47 -5.49 -5.00
CA PRO A 57 -13.73 -6.13 -4.66
C PRO A 57 -13.48 -7.35 -3.76
N ALA A 58 -14.43 -7.65 -2.87
CA ALA A 58 -14.36 -8.79 -1.97
C ALA A 58 -14.31 -10.12 -2.74
N THR A 59 -15.02 -10.21 -3.88
CA THR A 59 -14.96 -11.38 -4.78
C THR A 59 -13.56 -11.64 -5.35
N LYS A 60 -12.65 -10.66 -5.29
CA LYS A 60 -11.25 -10.80 -5.73
C LYS A 60 -10.28 -11.03 -4.57
N ALA A 61 -10.78 -11.26 -3.35
CA ALA A 61 -10.00 -11.61 -2.15
C ALA A 61 -8.89 -12.63 -2.45
N GLU A 62 -9.24 -13.70 -3.16
CA GLU A 62 -8.36 -14.84 -3.47
C GLU A 62 -7.72 -14.75 -4.86
N SER A 63 -7.79 -13.59 -5.52
CA SER A 63 -7.18 -13.44 -6.84
C SER A 63 -5.66 -13.62 -6.78
N ARG A 64 -5.08 -14.12 -7.87
CA ARG A 64 -3.63 -14.26 -8.04
C ARG A 64 -2.89 -12.91 -8.15
N PHE A 65 -3.64 -11.81 -8.18
CA PHE A 65 -3.07 -10.47 -8.27
C PHE A 65 -2.39 -10.11 -6.95
N GLN A 66 -1.10 -9.79 -7.02
CA GLN A 66 -0.33 -9.41 -5.84
C GLN A 66 -0.74 -8.03 -5.34
N ARG A 67 -1.22 -7.97 -4.10
CA ARG A 67 -1.50 -6.71 -3.42
C ARG A 67 -0.23 -6.23 -2.74
N ILE A 68 0.46 -5.31 -3.40
CA ILE A 68 1.72 -4.76 -2.88
C ILE A 68 1.42 -4.02 -1.59
N VAL A 69 2.14 -4.39 -0.53
CA VAL A 69 2.08 -3.74 0.78
C VAL A 69 3.46 -3.33 1.23
N ILE A 70 3.53 -2.19 1.90
CA ILE A 70 4.76 -1.53 2.34
C ILE A 70 4.73 -1.23 3.84
N PRO A 71 5.89 -1.15 4.51
CA PRO A 71 5.97 -0.78 5.92
C PRO A 71 5.75 0.74 6.08
N THR A 72 4.77 1.14 6.88
CA THR A 72 4.44 2.56 7.11
C THR A 72 4.25 2.86 8.59
N CYS A 73 4.60 4.06 9.06
CA CYS A 73 4.21 4.45 10.41
C CYS A 73 2.70 4.71 10.49
N LYS A 74 2.09 4.58 11.69
CA LYS A 74 0.64 4.78 11.89
C LYS A 74 0.14 6.14 11.37
N THR A 75 0.95 7.19 11.53
CA THR A 75 0.59 8.54 11.08
C THR A 75 0.45 8.59 9.56
N CYS A 76 1.46 8.12 8.81
CA CYS A 76 1.39 8.11 7.35
C CYS A 76 0.30 7.15 6.84
N ASN A 77 0.14 5.98 7.47
CA ASN A 77 -0.87 4.99 7.11
C ASN A 77 -2.31 5.54 7.19
N ASN A 78 -2.58 6.41 8.16
CA ASN A 78 -3.91 6.98 8.35
C ASN A 78 -4.07 8.34 7.67
N GLY A 79 -2.96 9.00 7.33
CA GLY A 79 -2.97 10.36 6.79
C GLY A 79 -3.54 10.47 5.38
N THR A 80 -3.66 9.35 4.65
CA THR A 80 -4.16 9.30 3.27
C THR A 80 -5.56 8.67 3.15
N SER A 81 -6.25 8.40 4.27
CA SER A 81 -7.52 7.65 4.22
C SER A 81 -8.62 8.37 3.43
N ASP A 82 -8.66 9.70 3.51
CA ASP A 82 -9.65 10.51 2.80
C ASP A 82 -9.32 10.60 1.31
N ASP A 83 -8.04 10.73 0.97
CA ASP A 83 -7.54 10.71 -0.40
C ASP A 83 -7.79 9.36 -1.07
N ASP A 84 -7.58 8.25 -0.36
CA ASP A 84 -7.87 6.90 -0.85
C ASP A 84 -9.36 6.71 -1.17
N ALA A 85 -10.24 7.23 -0.31
CA ALA A 85 -11.68 7.18 -0.52
C ALA A 85 -12.09 8.08 -1.71
N HIS A 86 -11.53 9.28 -1.80
CA HIS A 86 -11.76 10.19 -2.92
C HIS A 86 -11.30 9.59 -4.24
N PHE A 87 -10.06 9.08 -4.28
CA PHE A 87 -9.48 8.43 -5.46
C PHE A 87 -10.34 7.25 -5.93
N ARG A 88 -10.76 6.36 -5.02
CA ARG A 88 -11.64 5.24 -5.34
C ARG A 88 -12.97 5.72 -5.96
N ASN A 89 -13.58 6.75 -5.39
CA ASN A 89 -14.86 7.25 -5.88
C ASN A 89 -14.71 7.90 -7.26
N VAL A 90 -13.67 8.71 -7.49
CA VAL A 90 -13.42 9.36 -8.80
C VAL A 90 -13.16 8.33 -9.89
N ILE A 91 -12.26 7.36 -9.66
CA ILE A 91 -11.90 6.39 -10.70
C ILE A 91 -13.05 5.44 -11.07
N THR A 92 -13.94 5.14 -10.12
CA THR A 92 -15.12 4.28 -10.37
C THR A 92 -16.28 5.02 -11.04
N VAL A 93 -16.34 6.35 -10.93
CA VAL A 93 -17.25 7.19 -11.72
C VAL A 93 -16.73 7.38 -13.15
N ALA A 94 -15.42 7.59 -13.31
CA ALA A 94 -14.81 7.86 -14.62
C ALA A 94 -14.63 6.61 -15.49
N GLY A 95 -14.57 5.43 -14.89
CA GLY A 95 -14.36 4.16 -15.57
C GLY A 95 -15.64 3.51 -16.09
N ASP A 96 -15.48 2.52 -16.96
CA ASP A 96 -16.60 1.74 -17.50
C ASP A 96 -17.29 0.90 -16.43
N ALA A 97 -18.61 0.85 -16.51
CA ALA A 97 -19.41 -0.03 -15.67
C ALA A 97 -19.08 -1.50 -15.94
N ASN A 98 -18.66 -2.21 -14.90
CA ASN A 98 -18.39 -3.63 -14.93
C ASN A 98 -18.73 -4.27 -13.58
N ALA A 99 -18.65 -5.61 -13.50
CA ALA A 99 -19.03 -6.35 -12.29
C ALA A 99 -18.23 -5.93 -11.05
N ALA A 100 -16.93 -5.63 -11.20
CA ALA A 100 -16.09 -5.18 -10.09
C ALA A 100 -16.50 -3.78 -9.61
N VAL A 101 -16.75 -2.86 -10.54
CA VAL A 101 -17.23 -1.50 -10.22
C VAL A 101 -18.57 -1.56 -9.49
N LYS A 102 -19.51 -2.37 -9.97
CA LYS A 102 -20.83 -2.54 -9.33
C LYS A 102 -20.71 -3.03 -7.88
N GLU A 103 -19.85 -4.01 -7.61
CA GLU A 103 -19.60 -4.51 -6.26
C GLU A 103 -19.00 -3.42 -5.33
N LEU A 104 -18.13 -2.55 -5.87
CA LEU A 104 -17.59 -1.43 -5.09
C LEU A 104 -18.67 -0.40 -4.74
N TRP A 105 -19.61 -0.14 -5.65
CA TRP A 105 -20.78 0.74 -5.42
C TRP A 105 -21.70 0.18 -4.32
N GLU A 106 -22.01 -1.11 -4.38
CA GLU A 106 -22.85 -1.81 -3.39
C GLU A 106 -22.15 -1.99 -2.02
N GLY A 107 -20.83 -1.75 -1.96
CA GLY A 107 -20.03 -1.94 -0.76
C GLY A 107 -19.37 -0.65 -0.25
N PRO A 108 -18.04 -0.53 -0.36
CA PRO A 108 -17.28 0.55 0.28
C PRO A 108 -17.63 1.96 -0.21
N ILE A 109 -18.09 2.13 -1.46
CA ILE A 109 -18.47 3.44 -1.99
C ILE A 109 -19.81 3.88 -1.39
N GLY A 110 -20.85 3.04 -1.45
CA GLY A 110 -22.16 3.33 -0.86
C GLY A 110 -22.04 3.77 0.59
N ARG A 111 -21.35 2.98 1.43
CA ARG A 111 -21.10 3.34 2.83
C ARG A 111 -20.42 4.70 2.99
N SER A 112 -19.41 5.01 2.15
CA SER A 112 -18.66 6.25 2.26
C SER A 112 -19.44 7.50 1.85
N LEU A 113 -20.49 7.33 1.04
CA LEU A 113 -21.40 8.39 0.67
C LEU A 113 -22.44 8.54 1.78
N ASP A 114 -23.08 7.46 2.22
CA ASP A 114 -24.11 7.47 3.27
C ASP A 114 -23.64 8.15 4.56
N HIS A 115 -22.42 7.87 5.03
CA HIS A 115 -21.87 8.48 6.25
C HIS A 115 -21.54 9.97 6.13
N ARG A 116 -21.37 10.49 4.91
CA ARG A 116 -20.94 11.88 4.68
C ARG A 116 -22.12 12.84 4.58
N TRP A 117 -23.26 12.37 4.06
CA TRP A 117 -24.50 13.18 4.00
C TRP A 117 -25.07 13.49 5.39
N SER A 118 -24.87 12.61 6.39
CA SER A 118 -25.30 12.87 7.77
C SER A 118 -24.47 13.93 8.50
N GLN A 119 -23.26 14.28 8.04
CA GLN A 119 -22.42 15.31 8.67
C GLN A 119 -22.42 16.65 7.90
N ALA A 120 -23.04 16.71 6.72
CA ALA A 120 -23.12 17.93 5.91
C ALA A 120 -24.41 18.74 6.19
N GLY A 121 -25.19 18.36 7.20
CA GLY A 121 -26.49 18.94 7.53
C GLY A 121 -26.54 19.82 8.79
N ASP A 122 -25.39 20.14 9.39
CA ASP A 122 -25.26 20.98 10.59
C ASP A 122 -24.65 22.35 10.28
#